data_AF-A0A1F2S9V9-F1
#
_entry.id   AF-A0A1F2S9V9-F1
#
_cell.length_a   1.000
_cell.length_b   1.000
_cell.length_c   1.000
_cell.angle_alpha   90.00
_cell.angle_beta   90.00
_cell.angle_gamma   90.00
#
_symmetry.space_group_name_H-M   'P 1'
#
loop_
_entity.id
_entity.type
_entity.pdbx_description
1 polymer ?
#
loop_
_entity_poly.entity_id
_entity_poly.type
_entity_poly.pdbx_seq_one_letter_code
_entity_poly.pdbx_strand_id
1 'polypeptide(L)'
;MSDPFDSAQGKPGDSAQGKPVDSAQDKPDPVGDYLERLDHLLTTRAAEPLPPAEGTAPPGATSAEAPPAASNLVADAFVAILALEEGEPGARPVRFVTGDAEPRISDALVEELTRRIIERLAPDQVRAVVADVVSEVAERLVREEIERIRHTHA
;
A
#
# COMPACT_ATOMS: atom_id res chain seq x y z
N MET A 1 56.94 -42.51 44.71
CA MET A 1 57.36 -42.40 43.30
C MET A 1 56.13 -42.67 42.44
N SER A 2 55.16 -41.76 42.33
CA SER A 2 55.19 -40.38 41.78
C SER A 2 55.12 -40.39 40.26
N ASP A 3 53.89 -40.49 39.74
CA ASP A 3 53.53 -39.93 38.43
C ASP A 3 53.33 -38.41 38.60
N PRO A 4 53.95 -37.56 37.75
CA PRO A 4 53.68 -36.14 37.73
C PRO A 4 52.87 -35.72 36.48
N PHE A 5 51.79 -34.98 36.74
CA PHE A 5 51.20 -33.87 35.97
C PHE A 5 50.72 -34.13 34.52
N ASP A 6 49.76 -33.43 33.92
CA ASP A 6 48.66 -32.53 34.30
C ASP A 6 48.15 -31.99 32.93
N SER A 7 46.82 -31.80 32.83
CA SER A 7 46.12 -30.87 31.93
C SER A 7 46.49 -30.75 30.45
N ALA A 8 45.52 -31.01 29.57
CA ALA A 8 44.78 -29.92 28.91
C ALA A 8 43.67 -30.44 27.98
N GLN A 9 42.47 -29.95 28.28
CA GLN A 9 41.36 -29.56 27.40
C GLN A 9 41.36 -29.88 25.90
N GLY A 10 40.16 -30.23 25.42
CA GLY A 10 39.73 -29.87 24.07
C GLY A 10 38.95 -30.97 23.36
N LYS A 11 37.65 -31.10 23.64
CA LYS A 11 36.71 -31.69 22.67
C LYS A 11 36.37 -30.61 21.65
N PRO A 12 36.69 -30.76 20.36
CA PRO A 12 36.09 -29.91 19.35
C PRO A 12 34.75 -30.50 18.92
N GLY A 13 33.70 -29.68 19.05
CA GLY A 13 32.73 -29.49 17.97
C GLY A 13 31.78 -30.64 17.67
N ASP A 14 30.69 -30.66 18.43
CA ASP A 14 29.35 -30.93 17.92
C ASP A 14 29.16 -30.32 16.52
N SER A 15 29.16 -31.15 15.48
CA SER A 15 28.80 -30.74 14.12
C SER A 15 27.28 -30.85 13.99
N ALA A 16 26.60 -29.85 14.53
CA ALA A 16 25.21 -29.59 14.25
C ALA A 16 25.02 -29.35 12.74
N GLN A 17 24.26 -30.25 12.13
CA GLN A 17 23.00 -29.88 11.49
C GLN A 17 23.06 -28.73 10.47
N GLY A 18 23.50 -29.03 9.25
CA GLY A 18 23.06 -28.27 8.07
C GLY A 18 21.60 -28.59 7.78
N LYS A 19 20.65 -27.92 8.44
CA LYS A 19 19.27 -27.88 7.95
C LYS A 19 19.25 -27.04 6.67
N PRO A 20 18.59 -27.50 5.59
CA PRO A 20 18.35 -26.62 4.45
C PRO A 20 17.54 -25.42 4.95
N VAL A 21 18.06 -24.24 4.65
CA VAL A 21 17.38 -22.96 4.83
C VAL A 21 16.02 -23.03 4.14
N ASP A 22 15.01 -23.11 4.99
CA ASP A 22 13.77 -22.36 4.93
C ASP A 22 13.34 -21.91 3.52
N SER A 23 12.43 -22.67 2.93
CA SER A 23 11.59 -22.26 1.79
C SER A 23 10.60 -21.16 2.22
N ALA A 24 11.09 -20.12 2.89
CA ALA A 24 10.36 -18.90 3.14
C ALA A 24 10.30 -18.12 1.83
N GLN A 25 9.21 -18.31 1.09
CA GLN A 25 8.49 -17.31 0.29
C GLN A 25 7.79 -18.00 -0.88
N ASP A 26 6.57 -18.44 -0.61
CA ASP A 26 5.50 -18.38 -1.60
C ASP A 26 4.24 -17.86 -0.91
N LYS A 27 4.42 -16.78 -0.12
CA LYS A 27 3.29 -15.99 0.34
C LYS A 27 3.10 -14.92 -0.73
N PRO A 28 1.97 -14.93 -1.48
CA PRO A 28 1.73 -13.88 -2.46
C PRO A 28 1.80 -12.55 -1.72
N ASP A 29 2.61 -11.62 -2.21
CA ASP A 29 2.61 -10.25 -1.72
C ASP A 29 1.35 -9.59 -2.29
N PRO A 30 0.26 -9.47 -1.49
CA PRO A 30 -1.01 -9.00 -2.02
C PRO A 30 -0.92 -7.54 -2.47
N VAL A 31 0.10 -6.80 -2.00
CA VAL A 31 0.37 -5.42 -2.40
C VAL A 31 1.16 -5.42 -3.71
N GLY A 32 2.17 -6.27 -3.84
CA GLY A 32 2.91 -6.48 -5.10
C GLY A 32 1.99 -6.85 -6.26
N ASP A 33 1.15 -7.86 -6.07
CA ASP A 33 0.20 -8.34 -7.09
C ASP A 33 -0.82 -7.26 -7.51
N TYR A 34 -1.20 -6.39 -6.57
CA TYR A 34 -2.12 -5.29 -6.83
C TYR A 34 -1.47 -4.20 -7.70
N LEU A 35 -0.21 -3.86 -7.42
CA LEU A 35 0.53 -2.86 -8.18
C LEU A 35 0.79 -3.33 -9.62
N GLU A 36 1.16 -4.59 -9.81
CA GLU A 36 1.33 -5.17 -11.16
C GLU A 36 0.00 -5.17 -11.94
N ARG A 37 -1.12 -5.48 -11.28
CA ARG A 37 -2.44 -5.46 -11.93
C ARG A 37 -2.85 -4.04 -12.34
N LEU A 38 -2.51 -3.02 -11.55
CA LEU A 38 -2.75 -1.61 -11.90
C LEU A 38 -1.93 -1.18 -13.13
N ASP A 39 -0.66 -1.55 -13.16
CA ASP A 39 0.25 -1.20 -14.26
C ASP A 39 -0.20 -1.85 -15.58
N HIS A 40 -0.68 -3.09 -15.52
CA HIS A 40 -1.29 -3.76 -16.65
C HIS A 40 -2.58 -3.08 -17.15
N LEU A 41 -3.44 -2.58 -16.25
CA LEU A 41 -4.67 -1.88 -16.65
C LEU A 41 -4.38 -0.54 -17.32
N LEU A 42 -3.38 0.19 -16.82
CA LEU A 42 -2.92 1.45 -17.39
C LEU A 42 -2.31 1.23 -18.78
N THR A 43 -1.45 0.21 -18.92
CA THR A 43 -0.83 -0.14 -20.20
C THR A 43 -1.85 -0.63 -21.23
N THR A 44 -2.84 -1.42 -20.82
CA THR A 44 -3.91 -1.91 -21.71
C THR A 44 -4.79 -0.78 -22.23
N ARG A 45 -5.09 0.22 -21.38
CA ARG A 45 -5.90 1.38 -21.76
C ARG A 45 -5.16 2.34 -22.71
N ALA A 46 -3.84 2.48 -22.55
CA ALA A 46 -3.03 3.32 -23.43
C ALA A 46 -2.89 2.74 -24.85
N ALA A 47 -3.11 1.44 -25.02
CA ALA A 47 -2.93 0.73 -26.28
C ALA A 47 -4.22 0.56 -27.11
N GLU A 48 -5.37 1.10 -26.68
CA GLU A 48 -6.61 0.99 -27.46
C GLU A 48 -6.51 1.84 -28.74
N PRO A 49 -6.48 1.23 -29.94
CA PRO A 49 -6.42 1.98 -31.18
C PRO A 49 -7.77 2.68 -31.38
N LEU A 50 -7.74 4.01 -31.46
CA LEU A 50 -8.91 4.80 -31.80
C LEU A 50 -9.50 4.29 -33.13
N PRO A 51 -10.83 4.09 -33.22
CA PRO A 51 -11.46 3.73 -34.49
C PRO A 51 -11.18 4.82 -35.53
N PRO A 52 -11.01 4.45 -36.82
CA PRO A 52 -10.81 5.44 -37.87
C PRO A 52 -12.04 6.36 -37.92
N ALA A 53 -11.80 7.66 -37.79
CA ALA A 53 -12.80 8.68 -38.02
C ALA A 53 -13.32 8.54 -39.45
N GLU A 54 -14.54 8.03 -39.60
CA GLU A 54 -15.23 8.02 -40.88
C GLU A 54 -15.44 9.46 -41.33
N GLY A 55 -14.72 9.82 -42.40
CA GLY A 55 -14.85 11.11 -43.06
C GLY A 55 -16.25 11.27 -43.63
N THR A 56 -17.04 12.13 -42.99
CA THR A 56 -18.17 12.78 -43.64
C THR A 56 -17.80 14.26 -43.78
N ALA A 57 -17.44 14.66 -45.00
CA ALA A 57 -17.22 16.07 -45.33
C ALA A 57 -18.53 16.87 -45.15
N PRO A 58 -18.52 18.03 -44.50
CA PRO A 58 -19.71 18.85 -44.37
C PRO A 58 -19.97 19.65 -45.66
N PRO A 59 -21.21 19.73 -46.16
CA PRO A 59 -21.60 20.74 -47.12
C PRO A 59 -21.92 22.05 -46.38
N GLY A 60 -21.32 23.14 -46.82
CA GLY A 60 -21.87 24.48 -46.61
C GLY A 60 -21.43 25.18 -45.32
N ALA A 61 -20.62 26.23 -45.50
CA ALA A 61 -20.38 27.23 -44.49
C ALA A 61 -21.67 27.97 -44.12
N THR A 62 -22.09 27.84 -42.87
CA THR A 62 -22.83 28.89 -42.15
C THR A 62 -22.29 28.93 -40.74
N SER A 63 -21.67 30.05 -40.38
CA SER A 63 -21.34 30.40 -39.00
C SER A 63 -22.58 30.25 -38.13
N ALA A 64 -22.56 29.25 -37.26
CA ALA A 64 -23.37 29.21 -36.05
C ALA A 64 -22.39 28.90 -34.92
N GLU A 65 -22.25 29.89 -34.04
CA GLU A 65 -21.47 29.84 -32.81
C GLU A 65 -21.91 28.63 -31.97
N ALA A 66 -21.04 27.62 -31.89
CA ALA A 66 -21.28 26.44 -31.09
C ALA A 66 -21.16 26.80 -29.59
N PRO A 67 -22.07 26.34 -28.72
CA PRO A 67 -21.88 26.47 -27.28
C PRO A 67 -20.57 25.78 -26.89
N PRO A 68 -19.78 26.33 -25.94
CA PRO A 68 -18.57 25.68 -25.51
C PRO A 68 -18.93 24.29 -24.99
N ALA A 69 -18.35 23.25 -25.59
CA ALA A 69 -18.37 21.92 -25.02
C ALA A 69 -17.98 22.04 -23.55
N ALA A 70 -18.73 21.41 -22.66
CA ALA A 70 -18.45 21.42 -21.22
C ALA A 70 -17.05 20.83 -21.02
N SER A 71 -16.04 21.69 -21.02
CA SER A 71 -14.67 21.29 -20.87
C SER A 71 -14.52 20.74 -19.46
N ASN A 72 -13.93 19.55 -19.35
CA ASN A 72 -13.70 18.92 -18.06
C ASN A 72 -12.75 19.84 -17.30
N LEU A 73 -13.28 20.64 -16.37
CA LEU A 73 -12.51 21.64 -15.61
C LEU A 73 -11.26 21.05 -14.95
N VAL A 74 -11.32 19.78 -14.57
CA VAL A 74 -10.18 19.02 -14.05
C VAL A 74 -9.10 18.84 -15.11
N ALA A 75 -9.47 18.41 -16.32
CA ALA A 75 -8.54 18.24 -17.43
C ALA A 75 -7.92 19.58 -17.87
N ASP A 76 -8.72 20.64 -17.97
CA ASP A 76 -8.23 21.98 -18.30
C ASP A 76 -7.24 22.50 -17.25
N ALA A 77 -7.46 22.15 -15.98
CA ALA A 77 -6.55 22.54 -14.92
C ALA A 77 -5.22 21.77 -14.97
N PHE A 78 -5.23 20.47 -15.29
CA PHE A 78 -4.00 19.72 -15.52
C PHE A 78 -3.21 20.24 -16.72
N VAL A 79 -3.90 20.57 -17.83
CA VAL A 79 -3.28 21.17 -19.02
C VAL A 79 -2.65 22.52 -18.66
N ALA A 80 -3.33 23.36 -17.89
CA ALA A 80 -2.78 24.65 -17.50
C ALA A 80 -1.62 24.56 -16.50
N ILE A 81 -1.60 23.54 -15.63
CA ILE A 81 -0.46 23.26 -14.74
C ILE A 81 0.75 22.80 -15.56
N LEU A 82 0.54 21.92 -16.55
CA LEU A 82 1.60 21.42 -17.43
C LEU A 82 2.21 22.54 -18.29
N ALA A 83 1.36 23.39 -18.89
CA ALA A 83 1.80 24.54 -19.68
C ALA A 83 2.61 25.55 -18.83
N LEU A 84 2.29 25.67 -17.54
CA LEU A 84 3.07 26.50 -16.61
C LEU A 84 4.44 25.89 -16.32
N GLU A 85 4.55 24.56 -16.21
CA GLU A 85 5.81 23.85 -15.98
C GLU A 85 6.74 23.91 -17.21
N GLU A 86 6.18 23.80 -18.41
CA GLU A 86 6.92 23.89 -19.67
C GLU A 86 7.37 25.32 -20.03
N GLY A 87 6.94 26.31 -19.23
CA GLY A 87 7.30 27.72 -19.40
C GLY A 87 6.60 28.38 -20.58
N GLU A 88 5.41 27.91 -20.97
CA GLU A 88 4.68 28.51 -22.09
C GLU A 88 4.32 29.98 -21.82
N PRO A 89 4.64 30.90 -22.76
CA PRO A 89 4.37 32.32 -22.58
C PRO A 89 2.86 32.56 -22.62
N GLY A 90 2.30 32.88 -21.45
CA GLY A 90 0.87 33.17 -21.28
C GLY A 90 0.12 32.17 -20.40
N ALA A 91 0.78 31.11 -19.92
CA ALA A 91 0.20 30.22 -18.93
C ALA A 91 -0.21 31.00 -17.66
N ARG A 92 -1.51 30.93 -17.32
CA ARG A 92 -2.06 31.58 -16.13
C ARG A 92 -2.22 30.54 -15.03
N PRO A 93 -1.80 30.82 -13.78
CA PRO A 93 -2.08 29.94 -12.66
C PRO A 93 -3.59 29.69 -12.54
N VAL A 94 -4.01 28.42 -12.61
CA VAL A 94 -5.41 28.05 -12.38
C VAL A 94 -5.70 28.22 -10.91
N ARG A 95 -6.52 29.23 -10.59
CA ARG A 95 -7.07 29.39 -9.26
C ARG A 95 -8.32 28.53 -9.16
N PHE A 96 -8.19 27.36 -8.55
CA PHE A 96 -9.35 26.56 -8.17
C PHE A 96 -10.13 27.36 -7.12
N VAL A 97 -11.22 27.97 -7.55
CA VAL A 97 -12.25 28.44 -6.62
C VAL A 97 -13.10 27.21 -6.32
N THR A 98 -12.62 26.37 -5.40
CA THR A 98 -13.52 25.52 -4.63
C THR A 98 -14.54 26.49 -4.04
N GLY A 99 -15.81 26.37 -4.44
CA GLY A 99 -16.86 27.22 -3.85
C GLY A 99 -16.76 27.17 -2.32
N ASP A 100 -17.21 28.24 -1.65
CA ASP A 100 -17.13 28.53 -0.20
C ASP A 100 -17.62 27.43 0.78
N ALA A 101 -17.83 26.20 0.33
CA ALA A 101 -17.89 25.04 1.18
C ALA A 101 -16.47 24.71 1.68
N GLU A 102 -16.02 25.45 2.70
CA GLU A 102 -15.04 24.95 3.65
C GLU A 102 -15.47 23.51 4.03
N PRO A 103 -14.59 22.49 3.94
CA PRO A 103 -14.95 21.12 4.26
C PRO A 103 -15.33 21.05 5.75
N ARG A 104 -16.63 21.19 6.03
CA ARG A 104 -17.17 21.11 7.38
C ARG A 104 -17.23 19.64 7.76
N ILE A 105 -16.36 19.26 8.69
CA ILE A 105 -16.43 17.96 9.35
C ILE A 105 -17.70 17.98 10.20
N SER A 106 -18.78 17.40 9.68
CA SER A 106 -20.05 17.28 10.38
C SER A 106 -20.10 15.98 11.16
N ASP A 107 -20.91 15.95 12.23
CA ASP A 107 -21.13 14.73 13.00
C ASP A 107 -21.67 13.58 12.13
N ALA A 108 -22.47 13.90 11.11
CA ALA A 108 -22.96 12.94 10.14
C ALA A 108 -21.82 12.30 9.31
N LEU A 109 -20.79 13.08 8.95
CA LEU A 109 -19.60 12.55 8.27
C LEU A 109 -18.81 11.63 9.21
N VAL A 110 -18.70 12.01 10.48
CA VAL A 110 -18.03 11.19 11.50
C VAL A 110 -18.77 9.86 11.73
N GLU A 111 -20.10 9.90 11.77
CA GLU A 111 -20.92 8.70 11.95
C GLU A 111 -20.84 7.76 10.74
N GLU A 112 -20.84 8.31 9.52
CA GLU A 112 -20.63 7.54 8.29
C GLU A 112 -19.25 6.88 8.25
N LEU A 113 -18.20 7.64 8.60
CA LEU A 113 -16.84 7.11 8.73
C LEU A 113 -16.77 6.01 9.78
N THR A 114 -17.39 6.22 10.95
CA THR A 114 -17.39 5.26 12.04
C THR A 114 -18.06 3.96 11.63
N ARG A 115 -19.24 4.03 11.00
CA ARG A 115 -19.92 2.86 10.44
C ARG A 115 -19.03 2.12 9.45
N ARG A 116 -18.41 2.87 8.53
CA ARG A 116 -17.55 2.29 7.48
C ARG A 116 -16.26 1.69 8.03
N ILE A 117 -15.74 2.26 9.11
CA ILE A 117 -14.59 1.72 9.85
C ILE A 117 -15.00 0.43 10.57
N ILE A 118 -16.16 0.37 11.22
CA ILE A 118 -16.64 -0.85 11.89
C ILE A 118 -16.92 -1.97 10.86
N GLU A 119 -17.55 -1.63 9.74
CA GLU A 119 -17.79 -2.59 8.65
C GLU A 119 -16.48 -3.11 8.02
N ARG A 120 -15.46 -2.25 7.93
CA ARG A 120 -14.17 -2.58 7.30
C ARG A 120 -13.18 -3.22 8.26
N LEU A 121 -13.24 -2.91 9.56
CA LEU A 121 -12.64 -3.68 10.65
C LEU A 121 -13.51 -4.92 10.87
N ALA A 122 -13.54 -5.79 9.86
CA ALA A 122 -14.19 -7.08 9.99
C ALA A 122 -13.71 -7.75 11.29
N PRO A 123 -14.62 -8.30 12.11
CA PRO A 123 -14.28 -8.92 13.40
C PRO A 123 -13.14 -9.94 13.30
N ASP A 124 -13.00 -10.56 12.13
CA ASP A 124 -12.03 -11.62 11.86
C ASP A 124 -10.59 -11.10 11.78
N GLN A 125 -10.36 -9.90 11.25
CA GLN A 125 -9.01 -9.30 11.20
C GLN A 125 -8.54 -8.88 12.59
N VAL A 126 -9.42 -8.28 13.39
CA VAL A 126 -9.11 -7.93 14.79
C VAL A 126 -8.86 -9.21 15.60
N ARG A 127 -9.67 -10.26 15.42
CA ARG A 127 -9.46 -11.55 16.10
C ARG A 127 -8.15 -12.21 15.73
N ALA A 128 -7.73 -12.16 14.47
CA ALA A 128 -6.46 -12.71 14.03
C ALA A 128 -5.28 -11.99 14.71
N VAL A 129 -5.28 -10.65 14.68
CA VAL A 129 -4.22 -9.85 15.34
C VAL A 129 -4.21 -10.09 16.85
N VAL A 130 -5.39 -10.15 17.49
CA VAL A 130 -5.48 -10.45 18.93
C VAL A 130 -4.96 -11.85 19.23
N ALA A 131 -5.26 -12.85 18.40
CA ALA A 131 -4.75 -14.21 18.58
C ALA A 131 -3.23 -14.26 18.50
N ASP A 132 -2.63 -13.56 17.53
CA ASP A 132 -1.17 -13.47 17.37
C ASP A 132 -0.52 -12.84 18.61
N VAL A 133 -1.06 -11.72 19.08
CA VAL A 133 -0.58 -11.03 20.29
C VAL A 133 -0.71 -11.91 21.54
N VAL A 134 -1.86 -12.57 21.72
CA VAL A 134 -2.07 -13.47 22.86
C VAL A 134 -1.10 -14.65 22.82
N SER A 135 -0.82 -15.20 21.64
CA SER A 135 0.16 -16.28 21.47
C SER A 135 1.57 -15.84 21.86
N GLU A 136 2.01 -14.66 21.40
CA GLU A 136 3.32 -14.09 21.73
C GLU A 136 3.46 -13.85 23.24
N VAL A 137 2.43 -13.24 23.85
CA VAL A 137 2.41 -12.98 25.30
C VAL A 137 2.41 -14.29 26.09
N ALA A 138 1.65 -15.29 25.66
CA ALA A 138 1.61 -16.59 26.33
C ALA A 138 2.99 -17.28 26.28
N GLU A 139 3.66 -17.29 25.14
CA GLU A 139 5.01 -17.87 25.02
C GLU A 139 6.01 -17.15 25.93
N ARG A 140 5.97 -15.80 25.94
CA ARG A 140 6.84 -15.00 26.80
C ARG A 140 6.63 -15.31 28.28
N LEU A 141 5.37 -15.35 28.72
CA LEU A 141 5.03 -15.67 30.11
C LEU A 141 5.47 -17.07 30.51
N VAL A 142 5.32 -18.07 29.63
CA VAL A 142 5.77 -19.44 29.89
C VAL A 142 7.30 -19.49 30.03
N ARG A 143 8.03 -18.78 29.17
CA ARG A 143 9.50 -18.71 29.25
C ARG A 143 9.96 -18.08 30.57
N GLU A 144 9.36 -16.95 30.93
CA GLU A 144 9.65 -16.24 32.19
C GLU A 144 9.31 -17.09 33.42
N GLU A 145 8.20 -17.84 33.39
CA GLU A 145 7.81 -18.74 34.49
C GLU A 145 8.83 -19.88 34.66
N ILE A 146 9.27 -20.50 33.56
CA ILE A 146 10.28 -21.56 33.61
C ILE A 146 11.60 -21.04 34.19
N GLU A 147 12.05 -19.85 33.78
CA GLU A 147 13.27 -19.24 34.32
C GLU A 147 13.13 -18.94 35.82
N ARG A 148 11.97 -18.43 36.25
CA ARG A 148 11.69 -18.16 37.66
C ARG A 148 11.75 -19.43 38.51
N ILE A 149 11.16 -20.53 38.03
CA ILE A 149 11.19 -21.83 38.72
C ILE A 149 12.63 -22.33 38.81
N ARG A 150 13.43 -22.24 37.73
CA ARG A 150 14.84 -22.63 37.76
C ARG A 150 15.65 -21.82 38.78
N HIS A 151 15.42 -20.51 38.88
CA HIS A 151 16.14 -19.66 39.84
C HIS A 151 15.69 -19.86 41.29
N THR A 152 14.48 -20.36 41.52
CA THR A 152 13.94 -20.62 42.87
C THR A 152 14.34 -22.01 43.39
N HIS A 153 14.59 -22.96 42.49
CA HIS A 153 14.93 -24.36 42.81
C HIS A 153 16.39 -24.74 42.55
N ALA A 154 17.23 -23.81 42.08
CA ALA A 154 18.69 -23.93 42.03
C ALA A 154 19.33 -23.32 43.27
#